data_AF-A0A2N6ED34-F1
#
_entry.id   AF-A0A2N6ED34-F1
#
_cell.length_a   1.000
_cell.length_b   1.000
_cell.length_c   1.000
_cell.angle_alpha   90.00
_cell.angle_beta   90.00
_cell.angle_gamma   90.00
#
_symmetry.space_group_name_H-M   'P 1'
#
loop_
_entity.id
_entity.type
_entity.pdbx_description
1 polymer ?
#
loop_
_entity_poly.entity_id
_entity_poly.type
_entity_poly.pdbx_seq_one_letter_code
_entity_poly.pdbx_strand_id
1 'polypeptide(L)'
;MCPGSRSSSRKAPLSSKPPFHCRPVAIRQRDGRLLMLCRQRHPHRSFVLSRCGVGRRYEALPVIERKYATGQGGRIMLKRLSLVGIVTVAGLLLAATGGFAATVDCISCHKASNPALYMQWKDSGHGQNGVGCYDCHKAAPGDVDAFEHNGTSNSYHAHAGEILQSKDAYLAHAAGGLPIVIVGCESCHGAKMIIDQNAPNKLSPLTWPNSGIGRLNPDGSKGACNACHTRHSFSKKQARQPENCGKCHLGPDHPQKEIYAESKHGIAYSGFKDKMALDSKEWVVGEDYYEAPTCATCHMSATSNQPITHDVGNRISWTLRPPVSKTKDNWKQKRQNMKDVCSSCHQENFVNGHYFQYDALVKLYNEKFAKPAGAIMTMVKDEKLMESPAAFSNQIEWEYWELWHHEGRRARMGAAMMGPDYAWWHGIYDVAHNFYFKFIPEARHYKNAKVNAYIDNLLATDPMHKWLSTNTGEIKKAIGSGEFQKIYMKLFDQSTTK
;
A
#
# COMPACT_ATOMS: atom_id res chain seq x y z
N MET A 1 -6.38 -8.02 -42.12
CA MET A 1 -7.67 -8.75 -42.25
C MET A 1 -8.19 -9.00 -40.84
N CYS A 2 -9.32 -8.39 -40.45
CA CYS A 2 -9.99 -8.66 -39.17
C CYS A 2 -11.47 -8.99 -39.44
N PRO A 3 -12.00 -10.14 -39.00
CA PRO A 3 -13.42 -10.45 -39.14
C PRO A 3 -14.25 -9.80 -38.03
N GLY A 4 -15.46 -9.38 -38.41
CA GLY A 4 -16.34 -8.47 -37.68
C GLY A 4 -17.16 -9.07 -36.54
N SER A 5 -17.62 -8.16 -35.68
CA SER A 5 -18.54 -8.40 -34.57
C SER A 5 -20.00 -8.49 -35.04
N ARG A 6 -20.76 -9.47 -34.53
CA ARG A 6 -22.22 -9.49 -34.60
C ARG A 6 -22.79 -9.07 -33.25
N SER A 7 -23.59 -8.01 -33.24
CA SER A 7 -24.43 -7.61 -32.11
C SER A 7 -25.82 -8.25 -32.25
N SER A 8 -26.36 -8.81 -31.17
CA SER A 8 -27.78 -9.16 -31.09
C SER A 8 -28.41 -8.38 -29.94
N SER A 9 -29.38 -7.54 -30.29
CA SER A 9 -30.24 -6.82 -29.35
C SER A 9 -31.43 -7.68 -28.94
N ARG A 10 -31.73 -7.76 -27.64
CA ARG A 10 -33.04 -8.19 -27.14
C ARG A 10 -33.59 -7.12 -26.19
N LYS A 11 -34.78 -6.60 -26.51
CA LYS A 11 -35.60 -5.74 -25.65
C LYS A 11 -36.34 -6.60 -24.62
N ALA A 12 -36.48 -6.10 -23.39
CA ALA A 12 -37.38 -6.62 -22.37
C ALA A 12 -38.52 -5.62 -22.10
N PRO A 13 -39.74 -6.05 -21.72
CA PRO A 13 -40.91 -5.18 -21.62
C PRO A 13 -41.08 -4.54 -20.22
N LEU A 14 -41.71 -3.36 -20.21
CA LEU A 14 -42.09 -2.57 -19.02
C LEU A 14 -43.30 -3.18 -18.31
N SER A 15 -43.25 -3.23 -16.97
CA SER A 15 -44.36 -3.54 -16.07
C SER A 15 -44.66 -2.33 -15.18
N SER A 16 -45.94 -1.99 -15.08
CA SER A 16 -46.51 -0.82 -14.39
C SER A 16 -47.15 -1.21 -13.04
N LYS A 17 -46.68 -0.63 -11.93
CA LYS A 17 -47.44 -0.25 -10.70
C LYS A 17 -46.51 0.40 -9.64
N PRO A 18 -47.00 1.32 -8.78
CA PRO A 18 -46.15 2.18 -7.95
C PRO A 18 -45.93 1.63 -6.51
N PRO A 19 -44.81 1.92 -5.84
CA PRO A 19 -44.73 1.98 -4.38
C PRO A 19 -44.88 3.45 -3.96
N PHE A 20 -45.49 3.85 -2.83
CA PHE A 20 -44.87 3.97 -1.51
C PHE A 20 -45.92 4.51 -0.51
N HIS A 21 -45.83 4.10 0.76
CA HIS A 21 -46.56 4.71 1.89
C HIS A 21 -45.59 5.58 2.73
N CYS A 22 -46.01 6.80 3.09
CA CYS A 22 -45.29 7.71 3.99
C CYS A 22 -46.03 7.82 5.34
N ARG A 23 -45.30 7.82 6.46
CA ARG A 23 -45.81 8.26 7.78
C ARG A 23 -45.06 9.51 8.24
N PRO A 24 -45.73 10.53 8.81
CA PRO A 24 -45.09 11.75 9.29
C PRO A 24 -44.35 11.54 10.63
N VAL A 25 -43.20 12.22 10.79
CA VAL A 25 -42.52 12.41 12.09
C VAL A 25 -42.46 13.91 12.35
N ALA A 26 -43.05 14.37 13.45
CA ALA A 26 -43.04 15.77 13.86
C ALA A 26 -41.80 16.06 14.73
N ILE A 27 -41.00 17.05 14.34
CA ILE A 27 -39.97 17.64 15.19
C ILE A 27 -40.25 19.15 15.25
N ARG A 28 -40.44 19.68 16.46
CA ARG A 28 -40.80 21.09 16.71
C ARG A 28 -39.52 21.92 16.81
N GLN A 29 -39.35 22.94 15.96
CA GLN A 29 -38.33 23.98 16.13
C GLN A 29 -38.92 25.24 16.78
N ARG A 30 -38.04 26.04 17.42
CA ARG A 30 -38.36 27.14 18.36
C ARG A 30 -39.06 28.36 17.74
N ASP A 31 -39.32 28.40 16.44
CA ASP A 31 -39.92 29.55 15.72
C ASP A 31 -41.24 29.21 15.00
N GLY A 32 -41.87 28.08 15.32
CA GLY A 32 -43.27 27.81 14.97
C GLY A 32 -43.55 27.46 13.51
N ARG A 33 -42.54 27.18 12.67
CA ARG A 33 -42.74 26.67 11.30
C ARG A 33 -42.67 25.15 11.24
N LEU A 34 -43.60 24.54 10.50
CA LEU A 34 -43.63 23.09 10.26
C LEU A 34 -42.72 22.74 9.07
N LEU A 35 -41.73 21.86 9.26
CA LEU A 35 -40.90 21.33 8.17
C LEU A 35 -41.41 19.93 7.79
N MET A 36 -41.88 19.73 6.55
CA MET A 36 -42.14 18.41 6.01
C MET A 36 -40.85 17.84 5.40
N LEU A 37 -40.35 16.73 5.93
CA LEU A 37 -39.22 15.98 5.35
C LEU A 37 -39.73 14.73 4.62
N CYS A 38 -39.49 14.67 3.32
CA CYS A 38 -39.73 13.48 2.50
C CYS A 38 -38.41 12.71 2.37
N ARG A 39 -38.35 11.47 2.88
CA ARG A 39 -37.12 10.65 2.84
C ARG A 39 -37.08 9.82 1.56
N GLN A 40 -36.39 10.29 0.52
CA GLN A 40 -35.98 9.43 -0.60
C GLN A 40 -34.72 8.65 -0.21
N ARG A 41 -34.75 7.31 -0.35
CA ARG A 41 -33.54 6.48 -0.35
C ARG A 41 -33.09 6.29 -1.80
N HIS A 42 -31.93 6.84 -2.17
CA HIS A 42 -31.11 6.31 -3.26
C HIS A 42 -29.63 6.28 -2.86
N PRO A 43 -28.87 5.26 -3.31
CA PRO A 43 -27.47 5.08 -2.94
C PRO A 43 -26.54 5.92 -3.82
N HIS A 44 -25.48 6.45 -3.22
CA HIS A 44 -24.30 7.09 -3.85
C HIS A 44 -24.52 8.34 -4.71
N ARG A 45 -24.28 9.53 -4.11
CA ARG A 45 -23.28 10.55 -4.55
C ARG A 45 -23.43 11.85 -3.74
N SER A 46 -22.30 12.52 -3.55
CA SER A 46 -22.07 13.73 -2.77
C SER A 46 -22.89 14.94 -3.23
N PHE A 47 -23.25 15.78 -2.26
CA PHE A 47 -23.97 17.04 -2.41
C PHE A 47 -23.20 18.07 -3.24
N VAL A 48 -23.82 18.61 -4.28
CA VAL A 48 -23.44 19.90 -4.89
C VAL A 48 -24.63 20.85 -4.71
N LEU A 49 -24.41 21.94 -3.97
CA LEU A 49 -25.34 23.06 -3.90
C LEU A 49 -25.22 23.88 -5.19
N SER A 50 -26.17 23.73 -6.11
CA SER A 50 -26.29 24.63 -7.26
C SER A 50 -27.34 25.70 -6.98
N ARG A 51 -26.90 26.97 -6.87
CA ARG A 51 -27.77 28.14 -7.01
C ARG A 51 -28.07 28.36 -8.49
N CYS A 52 -29.35 28.45 -8.82
CA CYS A 52 -29.83 29.00 -10.10
C CYS A 52 -29.63 30.52 -10.10
N GLY A 53 -29.05 31.07 -11.17
CA GLY A 53 -28.93 32.52 -11.33
C GLY A 53 -28.22 32.98 -12.60
N VAL A 54 -29.02 33.40 -13.57
CA VAL A 54 -28.80 34.48 -14.57
C VAL A 54 -27.68 34.31 -15.60
N GLY A 55 -28.10 34.24 -16.87
CA GLY A 55 -27.23 34.04 -18.02
C GLY A 55 -26.24 35.18 -18.30
N ARG A 56 -25.12 34.80 -18.93
CA ARG A 56 -24.24 35.67 -19.69
C ARG A 56 -23.79 34.94 -20.95
N ARG A 57 -23.86 35.64 -22.08
CA ARG A 57 -23.38 35.23 -23.40
C ARG A 57 -21.86 35.09 -23.33
N TYR A 58 -21.32 34.04 -23.94
CA TYR A 58 -19.88 33.91 -24.19
C TYR A 58 -19.56 34.58 -25.53
N GLU A 59 -18.85 35.70 -25.49
CA GLU A 59 -18.17 36.27 -26.65
C GLU A 59 -16.80 35.61 -26.82
N ALA A 60 -16.45 35.31 -28.07
CA ALA A 60 -15.18 34.71 -28.46
C ALA A 60 -14.04 35.73 -28.32
N LEU A 61 -12.93 35.32 -27.68
CA LEU A 61 -11.69 36.08 -27.65
C LEU A 61 -10.92 35.90 -28.98
N PRO A 62 -10.31 36.95 -29.55
CA PRO A 62 -9.60 36.86 -30.82
C PRO A 62 -8.23 36.20 -30.69
N VAL A 63 -7.88 35.46 -31.73
CA VAL A 63 -6.57 34.86 -31.99
C VAL A 63 -5.52 35.97 -32.15
N ILE A 64 -4.48 35.96 -31.31
CA ILE A 64 -3.32 36.83 -31.47
C ILE A 64 -2.32 36.12 -32.38
N GLU A 65 -2.27 36.53 -33.65
CA GLU A 65 -1.18 36.20 -34.57
C GLU A 65 0.09 36.99 -34.18
N ARG A 66 1.16 36.30 -33.81
CA ARG A 66 2.49 36.91 -33.69
C ARG A 66 3.13 37.02 -35.08
N LYS A 67 3.22 38.24 -35.59
CA LYS A 67 4.10 38.60 -36.72
C LYS A 67 5.57 38.48 -36.27
N TYR A 68 6.34 37.61 -36.91
CA TYR A 68 7.79 37.62 -36.80
C TYR A 68 8.36 38.67 -37.76
N ALA A 69 9.08 39.65 -37.20
CA ALA A 69 9.81 40.66 -37.94
C ALA A 69 11.14 40.08 -38.46
N THR A 70 11.40 40.25 -39.75
CA THR A 70 12.67 39.94 -40.41
C THR A 70 13.69 41.03 -40.09
N GLY A 71 14.74 40.69 -39.33
CA GLY A 71 15.89 41.55 -39.02
C GLY A 71 17.15 41.12 -39.78
N GLN A 72 17.93 42.11 -40.19
CA GLN A 72 19.04 42.09 -41.14
C GLN A 72 20.29 41.30 -40.69
N GLY A 73 20.89 40.60 -41.66
CA GLY A 73 22.29 40.73 -42.07
C GLY A 73 23.40 40.64 -41.03
N GLY A 74 23.93 39.43 -40.79
CA GLY A 74 25.26 39.20 -40.22
C GLY A 74 26.03 38.19 -41.06
N ARG A 75 27.12 38.62 -41.73
CA ARG A 75 28.06 37.75 -42.47
C ARG A 75 28.79 36.83 -41.49
N ILE A 76 28.64 35.51 -41.65
CA ILE A 76 29.47 34.51 -40.96
C ILE A 76 30.35 33.78 -41.98
N MET A 77 31.63 33.76 -41.66
CA MET A 77 32.76 33.14 -42.35
C MET A 77 32.51 31.63 -42.61
N LEU A 78 32.57 31.20 -43.87
CA LEU A 78 32.56 29.77 -44.22
C LEU A 78 33.89 29.12 -43.79
N LYS A 79 33.87 28.31 -42.74
CA LYS A 79 34.87 27.25 -42.51
C LYS A 79 34.43 26.00 -43.25
N ARG A 80 35.33 25.43 -44.05
CA ARG A 80 35.16 24.18 -44.79
C ARG A 80 34.78 23.03 -43.84
N LEU A 81 33.54 22.56 -43.92
CA LEU A 81 33.10 21.31 -43.31
C LEU A 81 33.44 20.15 -44.24
N SER A 82 34.28 19.23 -43.76
CA SER A 82 34.61 17.98 -44.42
C SER A 82 33.38 17.06 -44.51
N LEU A 83 33.21 16.40 -45.66
CA LEU A 83 32.08 15.51 -46.02
C LEU A 83 31.81 14.34 -45.05
N VAL A 84 32.68 14.09 -44.06
CA VAL A 84 32.58 12.96 -43.12
C VAL A 84 31.49 13.19 -42.05
N GLY A 85 31.07 14.45 -41.80
CA GLY A 85 30.06 14.77 -40.79
C GLY A 85 28.59 14.57 -41.20
N ILE A 86 28.30 14.40 -42.50
CA ILE A 86 26.92 14.30 -43.00
C ILE A 86 26.37 12.87 -42.87
N VAL A 87 27.24 11.84 -42.95
CA VAL A 87 26.83 10.43 -42.92
C VAL A 87 26.44 9.98 -41.50
N THR A 88 27.08 10.52 -40.46
CA THR A 88 26.74 10.20 -39.06
C THR A 88 25.47 10.89 -38.57
N VAL A 89 25.17 12.11 -39.04
CA VAL A 89 23.91 12.80 -38.71
C VAL A 89 22.72 12.15 -39.43
N ALA A 90 22.89 11.69 -40.68
CA ALA A 90 21.86 10.94 -41.40
C ALA A 90 21.58 9.57 -40.77
N GLY A 91 22.61 8.87 -40.28
CA GLY A 91 22.46 7.59 -39.57
C GLY A 91 21.68 7.71 -38.24
N LEU A 92 21.88 8.80 -37.49
CA LEU A 92 21.10 9.09 -36.27
C LEU A 92 19.66 9.52 -36.58
N LEU A 93 19.42 10.19 -37.70
CA LEU A 93 18.06 10.56 -38.15
C LEU A 93 17.27 9.34 -38.67
N LEU A 94 17.92 8.35 -39.31
CA LEU A 94 17.23 7.14 -39.79
C LEU A 94 16.88 6.13 -38.68
N ALA A 95 17.60 6.11 -37.56
CA ALA A 95 17.24 5.25 -36.42
C ALA A 95 16.01 5.79 -35.66
N ALA A 96 15.79 7.11 -35.67
CA ALA A 96 14.66 7.76 -35.01
C ALA A 96 13.33 7.63 -35.78
N THR A 97 13.35 7.41 -37.09
CA THR A 97 12.13 7.34 -37.93
C THR A 97 11.41 5.99 -37.85
N GLY A 98 12.13 4.89 -37.58
CA GLY A 98 11.56 3.54 -37.54
C GLY A 98 10.60 3.30 -36.36
N GLY A 99 10.93 3.79 -35.17
CA GLY A 99 10.06 3.67 -33.99
C GLY A 99 8.83 4.58 -34.04
N PHE A 100 8.97 5.75 -34.67
CA PHE A 100 7.89 6.71 -34.87
C PHE A 100 6.84 6.19 -35.86
N ALA A 101 7.25 5.60 -36.97
CA ALA A 101 6.34 5.02 -37.97
C ALA A 101 5.52 3.85 -37.39
N ALA A 102 6.17 2.92 -36.67
CA ALA A 102 5.49 1.79 -36.04
C ALA A 102 4.50 2.23 -34.94
N THR A 103 4.83 3.28 -34.19
CA THR A 103 3.92 3.85 -33.18
C THR A 103 2.66 4.47 -33.80
N VAL A 104 2.77 5.10 -34.98
CA VAL A 104 1.61 5.68 -35.69
C VAL A 104 0.61 4.59 -36.09
N ASP A 105 1.10 3.44 -36.56
CA ASP A 105 0.24 2.30 -36.92
C ASP A 105 -0.48 1.75 -35.69
N CYS A 106 0.23 1.58 -34.55
CA CYS A 106 -0.38 1.18 -33.29
C CYS A 106 -1.51 2.14 -32.88
N ILE A 107 -1.24 3.45 -32.92
CA ILE A 107 -2.20 4.49 -32.52
C ILE A 107 -3.44 4.46 -33.42
N SER A 108 -3.26 4.39 -34.74
CA SER A 108 -4.38 4.46 -35.70
C SER A 108 -5.41 3.34 -35.46
N CYS A 109 -4.95 2.13 -35.16
CA CYS A 109 -5.81 0.99 -34.87
C CYS A 109 -6.32 0.99 -33.42
N HIS A 110 -5.44 1.20 -32.42
CA HIS A 110 -5.82 1.13 -31.00
C HIS A 110 -6.69 2.31 -30.54
N LYS A 111 -6.64 3.45 -31.23
CA LYS A 111 -7.58 4.54 -30.99
C LYS A 111 -9.03 4.12 -31.27
N ALA A 112 -9.26 3.27 -32.26
CA ALA A 112 -10.58 2.74 -32.57
C ALA A 112 -10.93 1.51 -31.73
N SER A 113 -10.01 0.55 -31.59
CA SER A 113 -10.28 -0.73 -30.92
C SER A 113 -10.25 -0.66 -29.40
N ASN A 114 -9.42 0.23 -28.81
CA ASN A 114 -9.21 0.37 -27.37
C ASN A 114 -9.07 1.85 -26.97
N PRO A 115 -10.10 2.68 -27.18
CA PRO A 115 -10.02 4.13 -27.04
C PRO A 115 -9.57 4.58 -25.64
N ALA A 116 -9.94 3.85 -24.59
CA ALA A 116 -9.53 4.18 -23.22
C ALA A 116 -8.02 4.05 -23.01
N LEU A 117 -7.38 3.00 -23.55
CA LEU A 117 -5.93 2.83 -23.42
C LEU A 117 -5.17 3.89 -24.22
N TYR A 118 -5.67 4.20 -25.41
CA TYR A 118 -5.14 5.30 -26.22
C TYR A 118 -5.21 6.63 -25.47
N MET A 119 -6.36 6.98 -24.88
CA MET A 119 -6.52 8.23 -24.14
C MET A 119 -5.62 8.28 -22.90
N GLN A 120 -5.51 7.19 -22.14
CA GLN A 120 -4.59 7.10 -21.00
C GLN A 120 -3.13 7.33 -21.41
N TRP A 121 -2.68 6.68 -22.48
CA TRP A 121 -1.32 6.88 -23.00
C TRP A 121 -1.14 8.30 -23.52
N LYS A 122 -2.08 8.80 -24.33
CA LYS A 122 -2.04 10.14 -24.93
C LYS A 122 -1.90 11.22 -23.85
N ASP A 123 -2.63 11.09 -22.76
CA ASP A 123 -2.64 12.07 -21.66
C ASP A 123 -1.54 11.79 -20.62
N SER A 124 -0.76 10.71 -20.78
CA SER A 124 0.38 10.38 -19.90
C SER A 124 1.62 11.19 -20.23
N GLY A 125 2.56 11.24 -19.27
CA GLY A 125 3.90 11.78 -19.53
C GLY A 125 4.60 11.10 -20.71
N HIS A 126 4.42 9.80 -20.93
CA HIS A 126 5.01 9.09 -22.06
C HIS A 126 4.46 9.60 -23.40
N GLY A 127 3.14 9.66 -23.56
CA GLY A 127 2.51 10.14 -24.78
C GLY A 127 2.83 11.61 -25.08
N GLN A 128 2.90 12.45 -24.05
CA GLN A 128 3.25 13.87 -24.19
C GLN A 128 4.73 14.08 -24.55
N ASN A 129 5.62 13.13 -24.23
CA ASN A 129 7.05 13.21 -24.53
C ASN A 129 7.47 12.28 -25.69
N GLY A 130 6.51 11.79 -26.48
CA GLY A 130 6.78 11.01 -27.68
C GLY A 130 7.26 9.57 -27.43
N VAL A 131 7.13 9.05 -26.21
CA VAL A 131 7.35 7.62 -25.91
C VAL A 131 6.10 6.87 -26.33
N GLY A 132 6.19 6.24 -27.50
CA GLY A 132 5.13 5.54 -28.19
C GLY A 132 4.88 4.11 -27.70
N CYS A 133 3.83 3.50 -28.24
CA CYS A 133 3.49 2.11 -27.92
C CYS A 133 4.64 1.16 -28.27
N TYR A 134 5.30 1.39 -29.41
CA TYR A 134 6.38 0.53 -29.90
C TYR A 134 7.64 0.62 -29.02
N ASP A 135 7.88 1.76 -28.36
CA ASP A 135 9.05 1.93 -27.49
C ASP A 135 8.99 1.03 -26.24
N CYS A 136 7.79 0.59 -25.83
CA CYS A 136 7.61 -0.33 -24.71
C CYS A 136 7.17 -1.74 -25.13
N HIS A 137 6.42 -1.88 -26.22
CA HIS A 137 5.81 -3.15 -26.65
C HIS A 137 6.44 -3.76 -27.90
N LYS A 138 7.55 -3.20 -28.41
CA LYS A 138 8.34 -3.90 -29.43
C LYS A 138 8.69 -5.29 -28.90
N ALA A 139 8.28 -6.30 -29.66
CA ALA A 139 8.57 -7.69 -29.37
C ALA A 139 9.05 -8.35 -30.66
N ALA A 140 10.37 -8.43 -30.84
CA ALA A 140 10.99 -9.28 -31.84
C ALA A 140 10.79 -10.76 -31.48
N PRO A 141 10.86 -11.69 -32.45
CA PRO A 141 10.87 -13.12 -32.15
C PRO A 141 12.01 -13.46 -31.18
N GLY A 142 11.65 -13.81 -29.93
CA GLY A 142 12.60 -14.10 -28.84
C GLY A 142 12.63 -13.06 -27.71
N ASP A 143 12.00 -11.90 -27.88
CA ASP A 143 11.87 -10.91 -26.80
C ASP A 143 10.98 -11.45 -25.68
N VAL A 144 11.51 -11.42 -24.48
CA VAL A 144 10.84 -11.78 -23.23
C VAL A 144 10.00 -10.58 -22.77
N ASP A 145 8.73 -10.80 -22.42
CA ASP A 145 7.74 -9.75 -22.11
C ASP A 145 8.01 -9.06 -20.74
N ALA A 146 9.12 -8.32 -20.66
CA ALA A 146 9.53 -7.42 -19.57
C ALA A 146 10.86 -6.70 -19.89
N PHE A 147 11.15 -5.62 -19.16
CA PHE A 147 12.47 -4.99 -19.12
C PHE A 147 12.68 -4.24 -17.80
N GLU A 148 13.94 -4.11 -17.37
CA GLU A 148 14.32 -3.32 -16.19
C GLU A 148 14.09 -1.83 -16.45
N HIS A 149 13.44 -1.13 -15.51
CA HIS A 149 13.14 0.29 -15.64
C HIS A 149 13.26 0.98 -14.28
N ASN A 150 14.14 2.00 -14.21
CA ASN A 150 14.39 2.83 -13.02
C ASN A 150 14.77 2.06 -11.73
N GLY A 151 15.47 0.94 -11.84
CA GLY A 151 15.97 0.19 -10.67
C GLY A 151 14.86 -0.43 -9.84
N THR A 152 13.71 -0.76 -10.46
CA THR A 152 12.56 -1.37 -9.79
C THR A 152 12.95 -2.68 -9.12
N SER A 153 13.84 -3.46 -9.73
CA SER A 153 14.32 -4.72 -9.17
C SER A 153 15.18 -4.58 -7.91
N ASN A 154 15.71 -3.38 -7.60
CA ASN A 154 16.50 -3.14 -6.39
C ASN A 154 15.63 -2.93 -5.13
N SER A 155 14.32 -2.75 -5.30
CA SER A 155 13.41 -2.52 -4.17
C SER A 155 13.22 -3.80 -3.35
N TYR A 156 13.10 -3.67 -2.03
CA TYR A 156 12.70 -4.80 -1.19
C TYR A 156 11.36 -5.41 -1.64
N HIS A 157 10.46 -4.60 -2.22
CA HIS A 157 9.19 -5.07 -2.77
C HIS A 157 9.32 -5.92 -4.05
N ALA A 158 10.42 -5.81 -4.81
CA ALA A 158 10.63 -6.63 -6.01
C ALA A 158 10.73 -8.13 -5.68
N HIS A 159 11.11 -8.45 -4.45
CA HIS A 159 11.22 -9.81 -3.94
C HIS A 159 9.91 -10.39 -3.39
N ALA A 160 8.82 -9.62 -3.38
CA ALA A 160 7.58 -10.01 -2.73
C ALA A 160 6.95 -11.30 -3.30
N GLY A 161 7.17 -11.60 -4.59
CA GLY A 161 6.67 -12.82 -5.23
C GLY A 161 7.43 -14.09 -4.85
N GLU A 162 8.66 -13.97 -4.32
CA GLU A 162 9.50 -15.12 -3.96
C GLU A 162 8.93 -15.93 -2.79
N ILE A 163 8.16 -15.28 -1.90
CA ILE A 163 7.49 -15.98 -0.79
C ILE A 163 6.43 -16.97 -1.27
N LEU A 164 5.82 -16.73 -2.43
CA LEU A 164 4.85 -17.65 -3.03
C LEU A 164 5.54 -18.84 -3.72
N GLN A 165 6.85 -18.73 -3.96
CA GLN A 165 7.69 -19.83 -4.41
C GLN A 165 8.33 -20.59 -3.23
N SER A 166 8.09 -20.15 -1.98
CA SER A 166 8.55 -20.84 -0.78
C SER A 166 7.47 -21.76 -0.22
N LYS A 167 7.85 -22.61 0.74
CA LYS A 167 6.91 -23.46 1.48
C LYS A 167 6.03 -22.67 2.46
N ASP A 168 6.23 -21.35 2.60
CA ASP A 168 5.53 -20.52 3.57
C ASP A 168 4.08 -20.20 3.14
N ALA A 169 3.76 -20.31 1.85
CA ALA A 169 2.40 -20.15 1.33
C ALA A 169 1.50 -21.39 1.56
N TYR A 170 1.92 -22.31 2.44
CA TYR A 170 1.26 -23.59 2.69
C TYR A 170 -0.26 -23.47 2.86
N LEU A 171 -0.73 -22.58 3.76
CA LEU A 171 -2.16 -22.48 4.08
C LEU A 171 -3.00 -22.06 2.86
N ALA A 172 -2.48 -21.15 2.02
CA ALA A 172 -3.16 -20.72 0.80
C ALA A 172 -3.32 -21.88 -0.19
N HIS A 173 -2.26 -22.67 -0.39
CA HIS A 173 -2.29 -23.82 -1.29
C HIS A 173 -3.10 -25.00 -0.73
N ALA A 174 -2.90 -25.36 0.54
CA ALA A 174 -3.49 -26.54 1.14
C ALA A 174 -4.98 -26.36 1.46
N ALA A 175 -5.38 -25.21 2.00
CA ALA A 175 -6.78 -24.96 2.37
C ALA A 175 -7.59 -24.29 1.24
N GLY A 176 -6.96 -23.42 0.45
CA GLY A 176 -7.68 -22.63 -0.56
C GLY A 176 -7.45 -23.06 -2.01
N GLY A 177 -6.41 -23.83 -2.30
CA GLY A 177 -6.07 -24.31 -3.63
C GLY A 177 -5.51 -23.23 -4.57
N LEU A 178 -5.13 -23.66 -5.78
CA LEU A 178 -4.53 -22.78 -6.79
C LEU A 178 -5.37 -21.52 -7.14
N PRO A 179 -6.72 -21.59 -7.22
CA PRO A 179 -7.51 -20.40 -7.56
C PRO A 179 -7.30 -19.22 -6.61
N ILE A 180 -7.29 -19.44 -5.28
CA ILE A 180 -7.08 -18.34 -4.32
C ILE A 180 -5.65 -17.82 -4.34
N VAL A 181 -4.69 -18.69 -4.65
CA VAL A 181 -3.29 -18.28 -4.80
C VAL A 181 -3.17 -17.29 -5.95
N ILE A 182 -3.79 -17.56 -7.10
CA ILE A 182 -3.76 -16.69 -8.28
C ILE A 182 -4.50 -15.36 -7.99
N VAL A 183 -5.76 -15.42 -7.56
CA VAL A 183 -6.60 -14.20 -7.47
C VAL A 183 -6.37 -13.41 -6.19
N GLY A 184 -5.87 -14.03 -5.12
CA GLY A 184 -5.59 -13.41 -3.83
C GLY A 184 -4.11 -13.09 -3.67
N CYS A 185 -3.29 -14.13 -3.51
CA CYS A 185 -1.89 -13.97 -3.11
C CYS A 185 -1.04 -13.33 -4.22
N GLU A 186 -1.04 -13.90 -5.42
CA GLU A 186 -0.23 -13.47 -6.55
C GLU A 186 -0.62 -12.08 -7.06
N SER A 187 -1.89 -11.69 -6.89
CA SER A 187 -2.39 -10.37 -7.27
C SER A 187 -1.78 -9.22 -6.46
N CYS A 188 -1.29 -9.51 -5.25
CA CYS A 188 -0.57 -8.58 -4.38
C CYS A 188 0.94 -8.80 -4.42
N HIS A 189 1.39 -10.03 -4.19
CA HIS A 189 2.82 -10.39 -4.09
C HIS A 189 3.52 -10.42 -5.44
N GLY A 190 2.85 -10.94 -6.47
CA GLY A 190 3.40 -11.18 -7.80
C GLY A 190 3.43 -12.66 -8.16
N ALA A 191 2.97 -12.98 -9.36
CA ALA A 191 3.08 -14.34 -9.92
C ALA A 191 4.46 -14.57 -10.54
N LYS A 192 4.85 -15.85 -10.66
CA LYS A 192 5.88 -16.25 -11.63
C LYS A 192 5.24 -16.32 -13.00
N MET A 193 5.62 -15.42 -13.90
CA MET A 193 4.98 -15.31 -15.21
C MET A 193 5.33 -16.49 -16.10
N ILE A 194 4.31 -17.07 -16.74
CA ILE A 194 4.44 -18.23 -17.64
C ILE A 194 4.06 -17.80 -19.05
N ILE A 195 4.86 -18.20 -20.04
CA ILE A 195 4.53 -18.07 -21.46
C ILE A 195 3.52 -19.15 -21.85
N ASP A 196 2.48 -18.77 -22.60
CA ASP A 196 1.47 -19.70 -23.10
C ASP A 196 2.11 -20.68 -24.11
N GLN A 197 2.02 -21.98 -23.82
CA GLN A 197 2.56 -23.03 -24.69
C GLN A 197 1.87 -23.08 -26.05
N ASN A 198 0.61 -22.67 -26.13
CA ASN A 198 -0.17 -22.64 -27.37
C ASN A 198 -0.04 -21.31 -28.13
N ALA A 199 0.53 -20.29 -27.48
CA ALA A 199 0.76 -18.97 -28.06
C ALA A 199 2.07 -18.39 -27.48
N PRO A 200 3.24 -18.78 -28.01
CA PRO A 200 4.55 -18.43 -27.44
C PRO A 200 4.86 -16.93 -27.33
N ASN A 201 4.05 -16.08 -27.96
CA ASN A 201 4.11 -14.63 -27.89
C ASN A 201 3.12 -14.02 -26.87
N LYS A 202 2.53 -14.83 -25.98
CA LYS A 202 1.56 -14.40 -24.98
C LYS A 202 1.89 -14.98 -23.61
N LEU A 203 1.50 -14.24 -22.58
CA LEU A 203 1.48 -14.73 -21.21
C LEU A 203 0.27 -15.65 -21.00
N SER A 204 0.48 -16.73 -20.26
CA SER A 204 -0.53 -17.71 -19.90
C SER A 204 -1.63 -17.08 -19.03
N PRO A 205 -2.92 -17.40 -19.27
CA PRO A 205 -4.03 -16.92 -18.47
C PRO A 205 -3.99 -17.41 -17.01
N LEU A 206 -3.17 -18.41 -16.70
CA LEU A 206 -2.95 -18.86 -15.31
C LEU A 206 -2.15 -17.85 -14.48
N THR A 207 -1.37 -16.98 -15.13
CA THR A 207 -0.47 -16.03 -14.43
C THR A 207 -0.69 -14.58 -14.88
N TRP A 208 -1.53 -14.35 -15.90
CA TRP A 208 -1.89 -13.04 -16.42
C TRP A 208 -3.41 -12.87 -16.49
N PRO A 209 -3.98 -11.71 -16.08
CA PRO A 209 -3.34 -10.46 -15.69
C PRO A 209 -2.72 -10.47 -14.28
N ASN A 210 -1.54 -9.86 -14.13
CA ASN A 210 -0.89 -9.70 -12.84
C ASN A 210 -0.30 -8.30 -12.66
N SER A 211 -0.49 -7.73 -11.47
CA SER A 211 0.07 -6.45 -11.02
C SER A 211 0.64 -6.53 -9.60
N GLY A 212 1.00 -7.74 -9.17
CA GLY A 212 1.65 -7.93 -7.89
C GLY A 212 3.05 -7.34 -7.91
N ILE A 213 3.44 -6.69 -6.83
CA ILE A 213 4.58 -5.76 -6.84
C ILE A 213 5.93 -6.43 -7.06
N GLY A 214 6.06 -7.71 -6.66
CA GLY A 214 7.25 -8.55 -6.82
C GLY A 214 7.08 -9.63 -7.87
N ARG A 215 6.33 -9.36 -8.95
CA ARG A 215 6.14 -10.27 -10.10
C ARG A 215 7.49 -10.74 -10.64
N LEU A 216 7.62 -12.04 -10.90
CA LEU A 216 8.84 -12.62 -11.49
C LEU A 216 8.64 -12.71 -13.00
N ASN A 217 9.34 -11.85 -13.74
CA ASN A 217 9.13 -11.68 -15.17
C ASN A 217 9.88 -12.73 -16.01
N PRO A 218 9.46 -12.99 -17.26
CA PRO A 218 10.10 -13.99 -18.12
C PRO A 218 11.56 -13.67 -18.48
N ASP A 219 11.96 -12.39 -18.44
CA ASP A 219 13.34 -11.92 -18.68
C ASP A 219 14.26 -12.08 -17.47
N GLY A 220 13.74 -12.61 -16.35
CA GLY A 220 14.44 -12.74 -15.08
C GLY A 220 14.42 -11.47 -14.21
N SER A 221 13.93 -10.35 -14.73
CA SER A 221 13.73 -9.14 -13.92
C SER A 221 12.64 -9.37 -12.88
N LYS A 222 12.70 -8.59 -11.80
CA LYS A 222 11.78 -8.69 -10.68
C LYS A 222 11.00 -7.40 -10.50
N GLY A 223 9.71 -7.57 -10.24
CA GLY A 223 8.79 -6.51 -9.89
C GLY A 223 7.90 -6.06 -11.04
N ALA A 224 6.91 -5.25 -10.68
CA ALA A 224 5.94 -4.68 -11.61
C ALA A 224 5.83 -3.16 -11.40
N CYS A 225 6.43 -2.38 -12.30
CA CYS A 225 6.42 -0.90 -12.23
C CYS A 225 5.00 -0.31 -12.16
N ASN A 226 4.02 -1.01 -12.74
CA ASN A 226 2.64 -0.55 -12.77
C ASN A 226 1.85 -0.87 -11.48
N ALA A 227 2.51 -1.37 -10.43
CA ALA A 227 1.88 -1.62 -9.14
C ALA A 227 1.43 -0.32 -8.45
N CYS A 228 2.15 0.79 -8.67
CA CYS A 228 1.84 2.07 -8.01
C CYS A 228 1.32 3.18 -8.93
N HIS A 229 1.88 3.31 -10.12
CA HIS A 229 1.39 4.21 -11.16
C HIS A 229 0.93 3.37 -12.34
N THR A 230 -0.37 3.13 -12.39
CA THR A 230 -0.98 2.13 -13.27
C THR A 230 -0.81 2.48 -14.74
N ARG A 231 -0.59 1.44 -15.55
CA ARG A 231 -0.63 1.54 -17.02
C ARG A 231 -2.03 1.94 -17.48
N HIS A 232 -2.21 2.73 -18.54
CA HIS A 232 -1.19 3.39 -19.36
C HIS A 232 -1.00 4.88 -19.01
N SER A 233 -1.60 5.34 -17.91
CA SER A 233 -1.47 6.72 -17.46
C SER A 233 -0.11 7.00 -16.82
N PHE A 234 0.47 6.01 -16.14
CA PHE A 234 1.72 6.12 -15.38
C PHE A 234 1.77 7.39 -14.49
N SER A 235 0.63 7.70 -13.87
CA SER A 235 0.44 8.96 -13.16
C SER A 235 1.20 9.02 -11.83
N LYS A 236 2.12 9.98 -11.69
CA LYS A 236 2.76 10.31 -10.40
C LYS A 236 1.73 10.70 -9.33
N LYS A 237 0.70 11.43 -9.74
CA LYS A 237 -0.43 11.78 -8.86
C LYS A 237 -1.14 10.54 -8.31
N GLN A 238 -1.26 9.47 -9.09
CA GLN A 238 -1.80 8.21 -8.59
C GLN A 238 -0.84 7.52 -7.62
N ALA A 239 0.46 7.44 -7.94
CA ALA A 239 1.44 6.79 -7.06
C ALA A 239 1.62 7.49 -5.71
N ARG A 240 1.45 8.82 -5.66
CA ARG A 240 1.58 9.63 -4.43
C ARG A 240 0.35 9.53 -3.51
N GLN A 241 -0.74 8.91 -3.96
CA GLN A 241 -2.00 8.80 -3.23
C GLN A 241 -2.06 7.55 -2.34
N PRO A 242 -2.47 7.67 -1.06
CA PRO A 242 -2.60 6.52 -0.14
C PRO A 242 -3.50 5.40 -0.65
N GLU A 243 -4.54 5.75 -1.44
CA GLU A 243 -5.51 4.80 -2.01
C GLU A 243 -4.83 3.74 -2.87
N ASN A 244 -3.73 4.10 -3.54
CA ASN A 244 -3.00 3.15 -4.37
C ASN A 244 -2.27 2.07 -3.53
N CYS A 245 -1.71 2.45 -2.38
CA CYS A 245 -1.05 1.52 -1.46
C CYS A 245 -2.06 0.53 -0.83
N GLY A 246 -3.29 1.01 -0.61
CA GLY A 246 -4.40 0.25 -0.02
C GLY A 246 -4.91 -0.92 -0.87
N LYS A 247 -4.41 -1.15 -2.09
CA LYS A 247 -4.65 -2.41 -2.82
C LYS A 247 -4.04 -3.62 -2.08
N CYS A 248 -2.89 -3.44 -1.42
CA CYS A 248 -2.13 -4.52 -0.77
C CYS A 248 -1.92 -4.30 0.73
N HIS A 249 -1.83 -3.04 1.16
CA HIS A 249 -1.58 -2.66 2.56
C HIS A 249 -2.89 -2.37 3.29
N LEU A 250 -3.67 -3.41 3.51
CA LEU A 250 -5.01 -3.35 4.11
C LEU A 250 -5.33 -4.62 4.89
N GLY A 251 -6.48 -4.63 5.55
CA GLY A 251 -7.10 -5.85 6.04
C GLY A 251 -6.52 -6.36 7.37
N PRO A 252 -6.83 -7.59 7.75
CA PRO A 252 -6.75 -8.01 9.14
C PRO A 252 -5.32 -8.23 9.65
N ASP A 253 -4.36 -8.49 8.77
CA ASP A 253 -2.98 -8.83 9.14
C ASP A 253 -1.99 -7.68 9.00
N HIS A 254 -2.30 -6.71 8.14
CA HIS A 254 -1.49 -5.50 7.97
C HIS A 254 -2.33 -4.30 7.49
N PRO A 255 -3.16 -3.70 8.36
CA PRO A 255 -4.11 -2.64 8.00
C PRO A 255 -3.45 -1.25 7.91
N GLN A 256 -2.35 -1.10 7.16
CA GLN A 256 -1.66 0.20 7.14
C GLN A 256 -2.52 1.31 6.51
N LYS A 257 -3.39 1.00 5.55
CA LYS A 257 -4.30 1.97 4.93
C LYS A 257 -5.35 2.49 5.90
N GLU A 258 -5.88 1.63 6.76
CA GLU A 258 -6.88 1.94 7.76
C GLU A 258 -6.27 2.72 8.92
N ILE A 259 -5.11 2.26 9.42
CA ILE A 259 -4.31 2.98 10.42
C ILE A 259 -3.99 4.40 9.94
N TYR A 260 -3.53 4.54 8.68
CA TYR A 260 -3.27 5.85 8.12
C TYR A 260 -4.55 6.69 8.07
N ALA A 261 -5.68 6.13 7.64
CA ALA A 261 -6.94 6.85 7.49
C ALA A 261 -7.48 7.39 8.83
N GLU A 262 -7.32 6.66 9.94
CA GLU A 262 -7.73 7.13 11.27
C GLU A 262 -6.76 8.16 11.88
N SER A 263 -5.48 8.12 11.47
CA SER A 263 -4.46 9.00 12.02
C SER A 263 -4.73 10.47 11.68
N LYS A 264 -4.14 11.39 12.45
CA LYS A 264 -4.19 12.82 12.14
C LYS A 264 -3.60 13.16 10.76
N HIS A 265 -2.63 12.38 10.29
CA HIS A 265 -2.08 12.53 8.94
C HIS A 265 -3.10 12.18 7.85
N GLY A 266 -3.83 11.08 7.98
CA GLY A 266 -4.87 10.70 7.01
C GLY A 266 -6.07 11.64 7.02
N ILE A 267 -6.45 12.14 8.20
CA ILE A 267 -7.49 13.16 8.35
C ILE A 267 -7.05 14.46 7.64
N ALA A 268 -5.82 14.93 7.89
CA ALA A 268 -5.29 16.12 7.25
C ALA A 268 -5.19 15.96 5.73
N TYR A 269 -4.68 14.82 5.24
CA TYR A 269 -4.62 14.52 3.82
C TYR A 269 -6.01 14.57 3.17
N SER A 270 -7.02 13.99 3.82
CA SER A 270 -8.39 14.00 3.30
C SER A 270 -8.97 15.41 3.24
N GLY A 271 -8.65 16.27 4.21
CA GLY A 271 -9.10 17.67 4.27
C GLY A 271 -8.34 18.62 3.34
N PHE A 272 -7.09 18.32 3.00
CA PHE A 272 -6.20 19.22 2.25
C PHE A 272 -5.67 18.61 0.96
N LYS A 273 -6.32 17.56 0.43
CA LYS A 273 -5.90 16.83 -0.79
C LYS A 273 -5.57 17.74 -1.98
N ASP A 274 -6.35 18.80 -2.17
CA ASP A 274 -6.15 19.74 -3.30
C ASP A 274 -4.93 20.67 -3.12
N LYS A 275 -4.41 20.79 -1.90
CA LYS A 275 -3.18 21.56 -1.57
C LYS A 275 -1.91 20.72 -1.65
N MET A 276 -2.03 19.42 -1.90
CA MET A 276 -0.91 18.48 -1.84
C MET A 276 -0.02 18.50 -3.08
N ALA A 277 -0.31 19.30 -4.11
CA ALA A 277 0.48 19.38 -5.35
C ALA A 277 0.82 18.00 -5.97
N LEU A 278 -0.09 17.03 -5.90
CA LEU A 278 0.22 15.61 -6.17
C LEU A 278 0.74 15.32 -7.59
N ASP A 279 0.48 16.17 -8.58
CA ASP A 279 0.93 16.02 -9.97
C ASP A 279 2.24 16.75 -10.29
N SER A 280 2.80 17.50 -9.34
CA SER A 280 3.98 18.33 -9.53
C SER A 280 5.20 17.56 -10.04
N LYS A 281 6.11 18.27 -10.72
CA LYS A 281 7.40 17.70 -11.17
C LYS A 281 8.25 17.30 -9.96
N GLU A 282 8.62 18.28 -9.16
CA GLU A 282 9.27 18.14 -7.85
C GLU A 282 8.21 18.01 -6.76
N TRP A 283 8.44 17.14 -5.77
CA TRP A 283 7.48 16.88 -4.70
C TRP A 283 8.20 16.55 -3.39
N VAL A 284 8.73 17.61 -2.79
CA VAL A 284 9.54 17.61 -1.57
C VAL A 284 8.68 18.09 -0.41
N VAL A 285 8.58 17.27 0.65
CA VAL A 285 7.83 17.63 1.85
C VAL A 285 8.53 18.78 2.59
N GLY A 286 7.76 19.78 3.03
CA GLY A 286 8.28 21.00 3.66
C GLY A 286 8.62 22.12 2.66
N GLU A 287 8.72 21.82 1.37
CA GLU A 287 9.02 22.80 0.31
C GLU A 287 7.84 22.95 -0.66
N ASP A 288 7.46 21.87 -1.33
CA ASP A 288 6.38 21.86 -2.33
C ASP A 288 4.99 21.62 -1.71
N TYR A 289 4.94 20.94 -0.57
CA TYR A 289 3.72 20.66 0.19
C TYR A 289 4.03 20.42 1.67
N TYR A 290 3.07 20.72 2.55
CA TYR A 290 3.28 20.71 4.01
C TYR A 290 2.03 20.38 4.84
N GLU A 291 0.84 20.27 4.21
CA GLU A 291 -0.42 20.10 4.96
C GLU A 291 -0.58 18.69 5.54
N ALA A 292 -0.08 17.66 4.84
CA ALA A 292 -0.15 16.27 5.30
C ALA A 292 0.92 15.40 4.62
N PRO A 293 1.37 14.31 5.25
CA PRO A 293 2.11 13.26 4.57
C PRO A 293 1.17 12.19 3.98
N THR A 294 1.60 11.53 2.91
CA THR A 294 1.01 10.27 2.40
C THR A 294 1.94 9.09 2.66
N CYS A 295 1.51 7.87 2.29
CA CYS A 295 2.37 6.69 2.31
C CYS A 295 3.67 6.93 1.50
N ALA A 296 3.54 7.57 0.33
CA ALA A 296 4.68 7.90 -0.51
C ALA A 296 5.59 8.94 0.15
N THR A 297 5.03 9.98 0.79
CA THR A 297 5.80 10.97 1.55
C THR A 297 6.77 10.31 2.52
N CYS A 298 6.26 9.40 3.37
CA CYS A 298 7.05 8.75 4.41
C CYS A 298 8.04 7.73 3.83
N HIS A 299 7.64 6.93 2.85
CA HIS A 299 8.43 5.76 2.44
C HIS A 299 9.25 5.93 1.16
N MET A 300 8.99 6.95 0.35
CA MET A 300 9.58 7.07 -1.00
C MET A 300 10.02 8.48 -1.36
N SER A 301 9.22 9.50 -1.05
CA SER A 301 9.43 10.88 -1.53
C SER A 301 10.66 11.55 -0.91
N ALA A 302 11.20 12.52 -1.64
CA ALA A 302 12.33 13.32 -1.18
C ALA A 302 11.95 14.23 0.00
N THR A 303 12.98 14.59 0.78
CA THR A 303 12.99 15.72 1.73
C THR A 303 14.09 16.69 1.28
N SER A 304 14.26 17.80 1.99
CA SER A 304 15.38 18.72 1.76
C SER A 304 16.77 18.06 1.89
N ASN A 305 16.87 16.96 2.65
CA ASN A 305 18.15 16.29 2.96
C ASN A 305 18.29 14.90 2.34
N GLN A 306 17.25 14.36 1.71
CA GLN A 306 17.32 13.03 1.09
C GLN A 306 16.56 12.96 -0.24
N PRO A 307 17.12 12.30 -1.27
CA PRO A 307 16.47 12.16 -2.56
C PRO A 307 15.27 11.19 -2.50
N ILE A 308 14.49 11.15 -3.58
CA ILE A 308 13.47 10.13 -3.79
C ILE A 308 14.08 8.73 -3.86
N THR A 309 13.37 7.73 -3.35
CA THR A 309 13.77 6.32 -3.42
C THR A 309 12.62 5.44 -3.87
N HIS A 310 12.92 4.42 -4.67
CA HIS A 310 12.00 3.34 -5.01
C HIS A 310 12.19 2.08 -4.14
N ASP A 311 13.18 2.09 -3.24
CA ASP A 311 13.33 1.06 -2.21
C ASP A 311 12.72 1.52 -0.88
N VAL A 312 11.48 1.08 -0.66
CA VAL A 312 10.71 1.37 0.56
C VAL A 312 11.35 0.80 1.83
N GLY A 313 12.30 -0.11 1.71
CA GLY A 313 13.05 -0.67 2.83
C GLY A 313 14.05 0.31 3.47
N ASN A 314 14.35 1.43 2.81
CA ASN A 314 15.38 2.39 3.26
C ASN A 314 15.03 3.19 4.51
N ARG A 315 13.75 3.23 4.90
CA ARG A 315 13.26 4.00 6.05
C ARG A 315 12.60 3.15 7.14
N ILE A 316 12.86 1.83 7.13
CA ILE A 316 12.23 0.86 8.04
C ILE A 316 13.23 0.37 9.08
N SER A 317 13.11 0.83 10.34
CA SER A 317 14.00 0.42 11.42
C SER A 317 13.65 -0.96 12.02
N TRP A 318 12.36 -1.31 12.05
CA TRP A 318 11.83 -2.56 12.61
C TRP A 318 11.22 -3.43 11.52
N THR A 319 11.46 -4.73 11.54
CA THR A 319 10.55 -5.68 10.89
C THR A 319 9.44 -6.07 11.86
N LEU A 320 8.20 -5.71 11.51
CA LEU A 320 7.00 -6.01 12.31
C LEU A 320 6.28 -7.29 11.86
N ARG A 321 6.72 -7.88 10.74
CA ARG A 321 6.17 -9.10 10.15
C ARG A 321 6.32 -10.37 11.04
N PRO A 322 7.48 -10.66 11.66
CA PRO A 322 7.67 -11.92 12.39
C PRO A 322 6.93 -11.95 13.74
N PRO A 323 6.77 -13.14 14.37
CA PRO A 323 6.14 -13.27 15.68
C PRO A 323 6.78 -12.38 16.75
N VAL A 324 8.12 -12.31 16.77
CA VAL A 324 8.90 -11.39 17.61
C VAL A 324 9.58 -10.38 16.70
N SER A 325 9.25 -9.09 16.85
CA SER A 325 9.83 -8.03 16.03
C SER A 325 11.32 -7.87 16.30
N LYS A 326 12.09 -7.61 15.25
CA LYS A 326 13.53 -7.37 15.31
C LYS A 326 13.88 -6.10 14.55
N THR A 327 14.96 -5.44 14.94
CA THR A 327 15.53 -4.35 14.16
C THR A 327 16.11 -4.89 12.85
N LYS A 328 16.03 -4.10 11.78
CA LYS A 328 16.65 -4.41 10.48
C LYS A 328 18.16 -4.16 10.53
N ASP A 329 18.89 -4.68 9.55
CA ASP A 329 20.28 -4.27 9.33
C ASP A 329 20.36 -2.76 9.11
N ASN A 330 21.40 -2.12 9.66
CA ASN A 330 21.58 -0.67 9.63
C ASN A 330 20.35 0.13 10.13
N TRP A 331 19.57 -0.43 11.07
CA TRP A 331 18.32 0.20 11.53
C TRP A 331 18.52 1.61 12.07
N LYS A 332 19.68 1.94 12.65
CA LYS A 332 19.99 3.30 13.15
C LYS A 332 19.96 4.32 12.01
N GLN A 333 20.60 4.01 10.88
CA GLN A 333 20.53 4.85 9.68
C GLN A 333 19.11 4.89 9.11
N LYS A 334 18.42 3.75 9.02
CA LYS A 334 17.03 3.70 8.53
C LYS A 334 16.07 4.52 9.41
N ARG A 335 16.28 4.51 10.72
CA ARG A 335 15.57 5.34 11.70
C ARG A 335 15.85 6.82 11.43
N GLN A 336 17.11 7.19 11.21
CA GLN A 336 17.46 8.58 10.93
C GLN A 336 16.86 9.08 9.61
N ASN A 337 16.87 8.24 8.57
CA ASN A 337 16.21 8.55 7.30
C ASN A 337 14.70 8.83 7.48
N MET A 338 14.01 8.08 8.34
CA MET A 338 12.60 8.36 8.63
C MET A 338 12.42 9.60 9.52
N LYS A 339 13.27 9.79 10.54
CA LYS A 339 13.24 10.99 11.38
C LYS A 339 13.41 12.27 10.56
N ASP A 340 14.26 12.25 9.54
CA ASP A 340 14.44 13.37 8.61
C ASP A 340 13.14 13.75 7.88
N VAL A 341 12.32 12.76 7.47
CA VAL A 341 10.98 13.02 6.95
C VAL A 341 10.10 13.70 8.00
N CYS A 342 10.11 13.19 9.24
CA CYS A 342 9.33 13.78 10.32
C CYS A 342 9.74 15.23 10.62
N SER A 343 11.05 15.51 10.59
CA SER A 343 11.62 16.83 10.86
C SER A 343 11.27 17.89 9.82
N SER A 344 10.75 17.48 8.65
CA SER A 344 10.23 18.42 7.65
C SER A 344 8.96 19.15 8.14
N CYS A 345 8.28 18.64 9.17
CA CYS A 345 7.05 19.23 9.71
C CYS A 345 6.97 19.28 11.25
N HIS A 346 7.84 18.56 11.97
CA HIS A 346 7.79 18.43 13.42
C HIS A 346 9.11 18.80 14.10
N GLN A 347 9.00 19.33 15.31
CA GLN A 347 10.15 19.58 16.18
C GLN A 347 10.75 18.27 16.71
N GLU A 348 12.05 18.28 16.99
CA GLU A 348 12.80 17.10 17.41
C GLU A 348 12.19 16.38 18.63
N ASN A 349 11.72 17.12 19.64
CA ASN A 349 11.10 16.54 20.83
C ASN A 349 9.86 15.70 20.51
N PHE A 350 9.05 16.13 19.55
CA PHE A 350 7.87 15.37 19.11
C PHE A 350 8.30 14.07 18.41
N VAL A 351 9.28 14.16 17.50
CA VAL A 351 9.80 13.00 16.76
C VAL A 351 10.44 11.98 17.70
N ASN A 352 11.27 12.43 18.64
CA ASN A 352 11.90 11.57 19.63
C ASN A 352 10.86 10.95 20.57
N GLY A 353 9.85 11.72 21.00
CA GLY A 353 8.74 11.22 21.82
C GLY A 353 7.92 10.13 21.13
N HIS A 354 7.65 10.27 19.84
CA HIS A 354 6.97 9.23 19.05
C HIS A 354 7.77 7.92 19.07
N TYR A 355 9.06 7.97 18.73
CA TYR A 355 9.89 6.75 18.70
C TYR A 355 10.12 6.15 20.08
N PHE A 356 10.20 6.96 21.13
CA PHE A 356 10.25 6.50 22.50
C PHE A 356 9.02 5.64 22.87
N GLN A 357 7.82 6.07 22.48
CA GLN A 357 6.58 5.33 22.71
C GLN A 357 6.42 4.12 21.78
N TYR A 358 6.75 4.28 20.50
CA TYR A 358 6.66 3.20 19.51
C TYR A 358 7.60 2.03 19.87
N ASP A 359 8.86 2.32 20.19
CA ASP A 359 9.82 1.28 20.56
C ASP A 359 9.37 0.55 21.85
N ALA A 360 8.79 1.28 22.81
CA ALA A 360 8.24 0.68 24.03
C ALA A 360 7.04 -0.23 23.75
N LEU A 361 6.13 0.11 22.83
CA LEU A 361 5.02 -0.79 22.46
C LEU A 361 5.52 -2.06 21.77
N VAL A 362 6.50 -1.94 20.86
CA VAL A 362 7.11 -3.12 20.22
C VAL A 362 7.73 -4.04 21.25
N LYS A 363 8.47 -3.49 22.22
CA LYS A 363 9.04 -4.24 23.35
C LYS A 363 7.96 -4.85 24.25
N LEU A 364 6.91 -4.10 24.59
CA LEU A 364 5.77 -4.61 25.36
C LEU A 364 5.20 -5.86 24.72
N TYR A 365 4.86 -5.77 23.43
CA TYR A 365 4.33 -6.92 22.71
C TYR A 365 5.33 -8.10 22.68
N ASN A 366 6.60 -7.81 22.37
CA ASN A 366 7.64 -8.83 22.24
C ASN A 366 7.86 -9.58 23.56
N GLU A 367 8.05 -8.85 24.66
CA GLU A 367 8.40 -9.42 25.97
C GLU A 367 7.19 -10.05 26.66
N LYS A 368 6.04 -9.35 26.66
CA LYS A 368 4.86 -9.80 27.39
C LYS A 368 4.08 -10.90 26.68
N PHE A 369 4.05 -10.92 25.35
CA PHE A 369 3.15 -11.83 24.62
C PHE A 369 3.89 -12.77 23.68
N ALA A 370 4.69 -12.23 22.75
CA ALA A 370 5.26 -13.05 21.69
C ALA A 370 6.29 -14.07 22.17
N LYS A 371 7.23 -13.66 23.03
CA LYS A 371 8.25 -14.57 23.57
C LYS A 371 7.62 -15.67 24.43
N PRO A 372 6.72 -15.39 25.39
CA PRO A 372 6.04 -16.44 26.14
C PRO A 372 5.21 -17.37 25.25
N ALA A 373 4.43 -16.84 24.31
CA ALA A 373 3.63 -17.64 23.39
C ALA A 373 4.52 -18.55 22.52
N GLY A 374 5.63 -18.01 22.00
CA GLY A 374 6.61 -18.77 21.24
C GLY A 374 7.26 -19.89 22.07
N ALA A 375 7.60 -19.63 23.34
CA ALA A 375 8.15 -20.66 24.23
C ALA A 375 7.16 -21.80 24.48
N ILE A 376 5.88 -21.46 24.73
CA ILE A 376 4.79 -22.45 24.88
C ILE A 376 4.66 -23.29 23.61
N MET A 377 4.61 -22.66 22.43
CA MET A 377 4.52 -23.39 21.17
C MET A 377 5.73 -24.28 20.88
N THR A 378 6.93 -23.86 21.25
CA THR A 378 8.14 -24.69 21.16
C THR A 378 8.00 -25.92 22.07
N MET A 379 7.59 -25.75 23.32
CA MET A 379 7.37 -26.89 24.23
C MET A 379 6.28 -27.84 23.72
N VAL A 380 5.17 -27.33 23.20
CA VAL A 380 4.09 -28.15 22.61
C VAL A 380 4.61 -29.01 21.45
N LYS A 381 5.49 -28.45 20.61
CA LYS A 381 6.14 -29.17 19.51
C LYS A 381 7.15 -30.21 20.00
N ASP A 382 8.04 -29.82 20.91
CA ASP A 382 9.10 -30.68 21.43
C ASP A 382 8.54 -31.89 22.19
N GLU A 383 7.47 -31.67 22.94
CA GLU A 383 6.74 -32.71 23.68
C GLU A 383 5.75 -33.50 22.79
N LYS A 384 5.67 -33.17 21.49
CA LYS A 384 4.82 -33.83 20.48
C LYS A 384 3.34 -33.92 20.88
N LEU A 385 2.79 -32.83 21.41
CA LEU A 385 1.44 -32.82 21.98
C LEU A 385 0.33 -32.64 20.94
N MET A 386 0.64 -32.14 19.74
CA MET A 386 -0.34 -31.91 18.69
C MET A 386 -1.04 -33.21 18.29
N GLU A 387 -2.37 -33.17 18.23
CA GLU A 387 -3.23 -34.32 17.92
C GLU A 387 -3.14 -34.70 16.44
N SER A 388 -2.91 -33.72 15.58
CA SER A 388 -2.80 -33.90 14.14
C SER A 388 -1.44 -33.40 13.61
N PRO A 389 -0.81 -34.13 12.68
CA PRO A 389 0.52 -33.80 12.17
C PRO A 389 0.53 -32.67 11.11
N ALA A 390 -0.62 -32.32 10.54
CA ALA A 390 -0.70 -31.28 9.53
C ALA A 390 -0.58 -29.87 10.18
N ALA A 391 0.09 -28.94 9.51
CA ALA A 391 0.13 -27.56 10.00
C ALA A 391 -1.27 -26.93 9.92
N PHE A 392 -1.61 -26.10 10.91
CA PHE A 392 -2.94 -25.49 11.06
C PHE A 392 -4.10 -26.51 11.20
N SER A 393 -3.80 -27.70 11.70
CA SER A 393 -4.84 -28.71 11.98
C SER A 393 -5.13 -28.88 13.47
N ASN A 394 -4.43 -28.13 14.33
CA ASN A 394 -4.63 -28.10 15.76
C ASN A 394 -5.09 -26.70 16.19
N GLN A 395 -6.04 -26.60 17.12
CA GLN A 395 -6.62 -25.31 17.54
C GLN A 395 -5.54 -24.36 18.09
N ILE A 396 -4.58 -24.87 18.87
CA ILE A 396 -3.48 -24.06 19.40
C ILE A 396 -2.66 -23.32 18.31
N GLU A 397 -2.55 -23.89 17.10
CA GLU A 397 -1.84 -23.27 16.00
C GLU A 397 -2.58 -22.02 15.49
N TRP A 398 -3.91 -22.07 15.45
CA TRP A 398 -4.76 -20.93 15.08
C TRP A 398 -4.71 -19.84 16.13
N GLU A 399 -4.86 -20.20 17.41
CA GLU A 399 -4.79 -19.24 18.52
C GLU A 399 -3.42 -18.54 18.56
N TYR A 400 -2.33 -19.29 18.36
CA TYR A 400 -1.00 -18.70 18.25
C TYR A 400 -0.87 -17.82 16.99
N TRP A 401 -1.34 -18.29 15.85
CA TRP A 401 -1.24 -17.56 14.58
C TRP A 401 -1.97 -16.22 14.63
N GLU A 402 -3.23 -16.19 15.05
CA GLU A 402 -4.01 -14.95 15.14
C GLU A 402 -3.38 -13.93 16.09
N LEU A 403 -2.88 -14.41 17.24
CA LEU A 403 -2.21 -13.60 18.25
C LEU A 403 -1.04 -12.79 17.66
N TRP A 404 -0.15 -13.42 16.90
CA TRP A 404 1.04 -12.74 16.39
C TRP A 404 0.88 -12.17 14.99
N HIS A 405 0.18 -12.89 14.09
CA HIS A 405 0.05 -12.56 12.67
C HIS A 405 -0.95 -11.44 12.43
N HIS A 406 -2.06 -11.43 13.18
CA HIS A 406 -3.10 -10.44 13.02
C HIS A 406 -2.97 -9.38 14.10
N GLU A 407 -3.35 -9.71 15.33
CA GLU A 407 -3.51 -8.76 16.44
C GLU A 407 -2.18 -8.10 16.82
N GLY A 408 -1.13 -8.90 16.94
CA GLY A 408 0.21 -8.40 17.21
C GLY A 408 0.70 -7.43 16.14
N ARG A 409 0.57 -7.80 14.85
CA ARG A 409 0.98 -6.92 13.75
C ARG A 409 0.18 -5.62 13.78
N ARG A 410 -1.14 -5.69 13.94
CA ARG A 410 -2.04 -4.53 14.08
C ARG A 410 -1.58 -3.59 15.20
N ALA A 411 -1.30 -4.12 16.39
CA ALA A 411 -0.81 -3.34 17.53
C ALA A 411 0.46 -2.54 17.19
N ARG A 412 1.48 -3.23 16.66
CA ARG A 412 2.78 -2.62 16.37
C ARG A 412 2.71 -1.63 15.22
N MET A 413 1.92 -1.92 14.19
CA MET A 413 1.70 -1.01 13.06
C MET A 413 0.88 0.21 13.47
N GLY A 414 -0.11 0.02 14.35
CA GLY A 414 -0.90 1.10 14.94
C GLY A 414 -0.01 2.11 15.66
N ALA A 415 0.89 1.65 16.52
CA ALA A 415 1.88 2.55 17.13
C ALA A 415 2.82 3.21 16.12
N ALA A 416 3.30 2.47 15.12
CA ALA A 416 4.24 2.99 14.13
C ALA A 416 3.68 4.16 13.30
N MET A 417 2.37 4.19 13.07
CA MET A 417 1.70 5.20 12.22
C MET A 417 0.66 6.04 12.97
N MET A 418 0.76 6.09 14.31
CA MET A 418 -0.10 6.92 15.17
C MET A 418 -1.60 6.61 15.05
N GLY A 419 -1.94 5.33 14.87
CA GLY A 419 -3.31 4.82 14.95
C GLY A 419 -3.62 4.26 16.33
N PRO A 420 -4.28 5.02 17.22
CA PRO A 420 -4.51 4.59 18.60
C PRO A 420 -5.48 3.42 18.71
N ASP A 421 -6.48 3.33 17.81
CA ASP A 421 -7.47 2.25 17.84
C ASP A 421 -6.84 0.93 17.43
N TYR A 422 -5.98 0.95 16.41
CA TYR A 422 -5.19 -0.21 16.01
C TYR A 422 -4.08 -0.57 16.99
N ALA A 423 -3.53 0.39 17.72
CA ALA A 423 -2.56 0.10 18.78
C ALA A 423 -3.23 -0.63 19.96
N TRP A 424 -4.44 -0.21 20.33
CA TRP A 424 -5.17 -0.74 21.47
C TRP A 424 -6.28 -1.73 21.08
N TRP A 425 -7.44 -1.25 20.65
CA TRP A 425 -8.66 -2.05 20.48
C TRP A 425 -8.54 -3.17 19.45
N HIS A 426 -7.97 -2.88 18.27
CA HIS A 426 -7.67 -3.91 17.26
C HIS A 426 -6.28 -4.54 17.43
N GLY A 427 -5.57 -4.19 18.49
CA GLY A 427 -4.18 -4.55 18.75
C GLY A 427 -4.00 -5.20 20.11
N ILE A 428 -3.39 -4.49 21.06
CA ILE A 428 -3.04 -5.06 22.38
C ILE A 428 -4.26 -5.57 23.16
N TYR A 429 -5.44 -5.01 22.97
CA TYR A 429 -6.68 -5.53 23.56
C TYR A 429 -6.97 -6.94 23.05
N ASP A 430 -7.04 -7.15 21.73
CA ASP A 430 -7.25 -8.47 21.13
C ASP A 430 -6.13 -9.43 21.55
N VAL A 431 -4.86 -8.99 21.48
CA VAL A 431 -3.69 -9.78 21.90
C VAL A 431 -3.84 -10.24 23.34
N ALA A 432 -4.19 -9.34 24.26
CA ALA A 432 -4.35 -9.68 25.67
C ALA A 432 -5.51 -10.65 25.84
N HIS A 433 -6.68 -10.33 25.27
CA HIS A 433 -7.85 -11.19 25.38
C HIS A 433 -7.56 -12.62 24.89
N ASN A 434 -7.02 -12.77 23.69
CA ASN A 434 -6.79 -14.07 23.09
C ASN A 434 -5.61 -14.81 23.73
N PHE A 435 -4.57 -14.10 24.19
CA PHE A 435 -3.48 -14.73 24.96
C PHE A 435 -3.98 -15.39 26.24
N TYR A 436 -4.75 -14.68 27.07
CA TYR A 436 -5.19 -15.18 28.37
C TYR A 436 -6.39 -16.12 28.30
N PHE A 437 -7.33 -15.88 27.38
CA PHE A 437 -8.62 -16.56 27.39
C PHE A 437 -8.82 -17.56 26.25
N LYS A 438 -7.88 -17.65 25.30
CA LYS A 438 -7.90 -18.69 24.26
C LYS A 438 -6.61 -19.49 24.22
N PHE A 439 -5.48 -18.84 23.96
CA PHE A 439 -4.20 -19.49 23.76
C PHE A 439 -3.69 -20.23 25.01
N ILE A 440 -3.71 -19.59 26.20
CA ILE A 440 -3.31 -20.25 27.45
C ILE A 440 -4.22 -21.45 27.79
N PRO A 441 -5.56 -21.31 27.79
CA PRO A 441 -6.46 -22.45 28.02
C PRO A 441 -6.23 -23.60 27.04
N GLU A 442 -6.04 -23.29 25.76
CA GLU A 442 -5.74 -24.27 24.72
C GLU A 442 -4.40 -24.96 24.95
N ALA A 443 -3.35 -24.23 25.35
CA ALA A 443 -2.08 -24.84 25.74
C ALA A 443 -2.21 -25.78 26.96
N ARG A 444 -3.08 -25.43 27.92
CA ARG A 444 -3.37 -26.27 29.10
C ARG A 444 -4.21 -27.50 28.76
N HIS A 445 -4.97 -27.48 27.66
CA HIS A 445 -5.81 -28.60 27.21
C HIS A 445 -5.01 -29.90 27.08
N TYR A 446 -3.75 -29.82 26.64
CA TYR A 446 -2.84 -30.95 26.50
C TYR A 446 -2.41 -31.60 27.82
N LYS A 447 -2.73 -31.00 28.99
CA LYS A 447 -2.40 -31.52 30.33
C LYS A 447 -0.92 -31.89 30.54
N ASN A 448 -0.01 -31.29 29.77
CA ASN A 448 1.42 -31.56 29.86
C ASN A 448 2.04 -30.80 31.04
N ALA A 449 2.78 -31.51 31.90
CA ALA A 449 3.35 -30.95 33.12
C ALA A 449 4.35 -29.82 32.87
N LYS A 450 5.18 -29.92 31.82
CA LYS A 450 6.20 -28.92 31.49
C LYS A 450 5.59 -27.64 30.95
N VAL A 451 4.60 -27.76 30.05
CA VAL A 451 3.84 -26.61 29.53
C VAL A 451 3.11 -25.91 30.67
N ASN A 452 2.40 -26.66 31.51
CA ASN A 452 1.67 -26.09 32.65
C ASN A 452 2.61 -25.41 33.65
N ALA A 453 3.73 -26.03 34.01
CA ALA A 453 4.71 -25.44 34.92
C ALA A 453 5.28 -24.12 34.38
N TYR A 454 5.55 -24.02 33.07
CA TYR A 454 5.99 -22.77 32.46
C TYR A 454 4.92 -21.68 32.54
N ILE A 455 3.66 -22.02 32.20
CA ILE A 455 2.53 -21.06 32.26
C ILE A 455 2.30 -20.61 33.70
N ASP A 456 2.29 -21.53 34.66
CA ASP A 456 2.09 -21.24 36.08
C ASP A 456 3.20 -20.30 36.58
N ASN A 457 4.47 -20.59 36.25
CA ASN A 457 5.59 -19.73 36.60
C ASN A 457 5.49 -18.35 35.93
N LEU A 458 5.13 -18.27 34.66
CA LEU A 458 4.93 -17.00 33.95
C LEU A 458 3.89 -16.13 34.66
N LEU A 459 2.70 -16.68 34.94
CA LEU A 459 1.60 -15.95 35.57
C LEU A 459 1.91 -15.58 37.03
N ALA A 460 2.69 -16.40 37.74
CA ALA A 460 3.04 -16.17 39.14
C ALA A 460 4.24 -15.24 39.34
N THR A 461 5.21 -15.21 38.41
CA THR A 461 6.50 -14.51 38.65
C THR A 461 6.64 -13.25 37.83
N ASP A 462 6.15 -13.20 36.59
CA ASP A 462 6.30 -12.02 35.74
C ASP A 462 5.29 -10.93 36.15
N PRO A 463 5.76 -9.76 36.62
CA PRO A 463 4.87 -8.68 37.06
C PRO A 463 3.94 -8.17 35.96
N MET A 464 4.27 -8.34 34.68
CA MET A 464 3.39 -7.95 33.57
C MET A 464 2.15 -8.82 33.44
N HIS A 465 2.15 -10.03 34.01
CA HIS A 465 1.07 -11.03 33.92
C HIS A 465 0.28 -11.19 35.24
N LYS A 466 0.87 -10.81 36.38
CA LYS A 466 0.27 -10.95 37.73
C LYS A 466 -1.11 -10.31 37.89
N TRP A 467 -1.45 -9.31 37.08
CA TRP A 467 -2.74 -8.63 37.14
C TRP A 467 -3.94 -9.60 37.05
N LEU A 468 -3.78 -10.74 36.37
CA LEU A 468 -4.85 -11.73 36.19
C LEU A 468 -5.29 -12.37 37.52
N SER A 469 -4.38 -12.48 38.49
CA SER A 469 -4.64 -13.06 39.82
C SER A 469 -4.65 -12.04 40.96
N THR A 470 -4.39 -10.76 40.66
CA THR A 470 -4.35 -9.69 41.68
C THR A 470 -5.73 -9.07 41.87
N ASN A 471 -6.06 -8.68 43.11
CA ASN A 471 -7.33 -8.04 43.40
C ASN A 471 -7.48 -6.71 42.64
N THR A 472 -8.67 -6.46 42.07
CA THR A 472 -8.93 -5.24 41.28
C THR A 472 -8.72 -3.95 42.09
N GLY A 473 -9.05 -3.93 43.38
CA GLY A 473 -8.84 -2.78 44.26
C GLY A 473 -7.35 -2.46 44.46
N GLU A 474 -6.51 -3.48 44.61
CA GLU A 474 -5.06 -3.35 44.71
C GLU A 474 -4.45 -2.82 43.41
N ILE A 475 -4.86 -3.37 42.26
CA ILE A 475 -4.44 -2.88 40.95
C ILE A 475 -4.84 -1.41 40.78
N LYS A 476 -6.08 -1.04 41.10
CA LYS A 476 -6.54 0.36 41.01
C LYS A 476 -5.72 1.29 41.92
N LYS A 477 -5.40 0.86 43.14
CA LYS A 477 -4.53 1.61 44.05
C LYS A 477 -3.12 1.79 43.49
N ALA A 478 -2.53 0.72 42.94
CA ALA A 478 -1.20 0.75 42.34
C ALA A 478 -1.14 1.61 41.06
N ILE A 479 -2.21 1.62 40.26
CA ILE A 479 -2.36 2.51 39.10
C ILE A 479 -2.44 3.96 39.57
N GLY A 480 -3.25 4.24 40.60
CA GLY A 480 -3.42 5.59 41.17
C GLY A 480 -2.15 6.15 41.80
N SER A 481 -1.28 5.28 42.36
CA SER A 481 0.01 5.67 42.93
C SER A 481 1.17 5.69 41.92
N GLY A 482 0.97 5.23 40.69
CA GLY A 482 2.03 5.11 39.70
C GLY A 482 2.91 3.85 39.81
N GLU A 483 2.72 3.02 40.84
CA GLU A 483 3.51 1.79 41.05
C GLU A 483 3.27 0.77 39.94
N PHE A 484 2.04 0.68 39.42
CA PHE A 484 1.72 -0.28 38.36
C PHE A 484 2.47 0.06 37.06
N GLN A 485 2.65 1.35 36.77
CA GLN A 485 3.33 1.84 35.59
C GLN A 485 4.84 1.54 35.64
N LYS A 486 5.44 1.47 36.84
CA LYS A 486 6.86 1.12 37.03
C LYS A 486 7.23 -0.25 36.45
N ILE A 487 6.28 -1.19 36.42
CA ILE A 487 6.44 -2.51 35.80
C ILE A 487 6.89 -2.38 34.33
N TYR A 488 6.37 -1.38 33.64
CA TYR A 488 6.58 -1.18 32.20
C TYR A 488 7.68 -0.16 31.88
N MET A 489 8.19 0.60 32.86
CA MET A 489 9.16 1.68 32.62
C MET A 489 10.46 1.18 31.96
N LYS A 490 10.90 -0.05 32.28
CA LYS A 490 12.08 -0.65 31.62
C LYS A 490 11.93 -0.81 30.10
N LEU A 491 10.71 -0.90 29.58
CA LEU A 491 10.45 -1.04 28.14
C LEU A 491 10.77 0.25 27.38
N PHE A 492 10.74 1.39 28.07
CA PHE A 492 11.09 2.69 27.52
C PHE A 492 12.60 2.95 27.50
N ASP A 493 13.40 2.10 28.14
CA ASP A 493 14.85 2.29 28.17
C ASP A 493 15.45 2.10 26.76
N GLN A 494 16.12 3.15 26.28
CA GLN A 494 16.82 3.19 25.00
C GLN A 494 18.32 2.86 25.13
N SER A 495 18.81 2.50 26.32
CA SER A 495 20.22 2.11 26.55
C SER A 495 20.61 0.84 25.80
N THR A 496 19.68 -0.11 25.65
CA THR A 496 19.83 -1.36 24.87
C THR A 496 19.84 -1.13 23.35
N THR A 497 19.61 0.12 22.92
CA THR A 497 19.65 0.55 21.51
C THR A 497 20.85 1.47 21.21
N LYS A 498 21.70 1.78 22.20
CA LYS A 498 22.93 2.58 21.99
C LYS A 498 24.00 1.83 21.22
#